data_AF-A0A189U270-F1
#
_entry.id   AF-A0A189U270-F1
#
_cell.length_a   1.000
_cell.length_b   1.000
_cell.length_c   1.000
_cell.angle_alpha   90.00
_cell.angle_beta   90.00
_cell.angle_gamma   90.00
#
_symmetry.space_group_name_H-M   'P 1'
#
loop_
_entity.id
_entity.type
_entity.pdbx_description
1 polymer ?
#
loop_
_entity_poly.entity_id
_entity_poly.type
_entity_poly.pdbx_seq_one_letter_code
_entity_poly.pdbx_strand_id
1 'polypeptide(L)'
;DMVHITHGPVGCSFYTWGGRRFKSKPKEGGQNFNNMFFGTDLQEKNIVFGGADKLQQAIDEAIEIFHPKAIGVYATCPVGLIGDDIQAVAAVSRKKYGIPILAFNCEGYKGVTQSAGHHIANNTVMNDIIGTGKGKYKEHSVNLLGEYNIGGD
;
A
#
# COMPACT_ATOMS: atom_id res chain seq x y z
N ASP A 1 1.14 3.48 -10.29
CA ASP A 1 2.09 4.57 -9.96
C ASP A 1 2.11 4.90 -8.45
N MET A 2 1.56 4.01 -7.61
CA MET A 2 1.71 4.00 -6.15
C MET A 2 2.68 2.88 -5.76
N VAL A 3 3.57 3.13 -4.80
CA VAL A 3 4.44 2.09 -4.22
C VAL A 3 3.69 1.42 -3.08
N HIS A 4 3.72 0.09 -3.03
CA HIS A 4 3.01 -0.73 -2.03
C HIS A 4 4.03 -1.45 -1.15
N ILE A 5 4.25 -0.94 0.06
CA ILE A 5 5.21 -1.48 1.03
C ILE A 5 4.50 -2.46 1.97
N THR A 6 4.85 -3.73 1.88
CA THR A 6 4.47 -4.72 2.91
C THR A 6 5.32 -4.52 4.16
N HIS A 7 4.69 -4.09 5.26
CA HIS A 7 5.37 -3.95 6.54
C HIS A 7 5.34 -5.29 7.27
N GLY A 8 6.41 -6.06 7.15
CA GLY A 8 6.48 -7.43 7.65
C GLY A 8 7.74 -8.18 7.25
N PRO A 9 7.89 -9.43 7.68
CA PRO A 9 8.89 -10.36 7.15
C PRO A 9 8.69 -10.60 5.64
N VAL A 10 9.74 -11.04 4.95
CA VAL A 10 9.78 -11.16 3.47
C VAL A 10 8.67 -12.00 2.82
N GLY A 11 8.12 -12.99 3.53
CA GLY A 11 7.16 -13.93 2.94
C GLY A 11 5.91 -13.26 2.38
N CYS A 12 5.30 -12.35 3.14
CA CYS A 12 4.07 -11.67 2.71
C CYS A 12 4.28 -10.83 1.46
N SER A 13 5.44 -10.18 1.30
CA SER A 13 5.74 -9.42 0.09
C SER A 13 6.03 -10.35 -1.09
N PHE A 14 6.86 -11.38 -0.88
CA PHE A 14 7.25 -12.32 -1.92
C PHE A 14 6.05 -13.02 -2.57
N TYR A 15 5.11 -13.55 -1.77
CA TYR A 15 3.96 -14.28 -2.31
C TYR A 15 2.94 -13.41 -3.06
N THR A 16 3.08 -12.07 -3.00
CA THR A 16 2.27 -11.15 -3.81
C THR A 16 2.93 -10.76 -5.13
N TRP A 17 4.15 -11.26 -5.40
CA TRP A 17 4.90 -10.89 -6.59
C TRP A 17 4.43 -11.67 -7.82
N GLY A 18 3.56 -11.05 -8.63
CA GLY A 18 3.18 -11.53 -9.96
C GLY A 18 2.20 -12.71 -10.01
N GLY A 19 1.90 -13.37 -8.88
CA GLY A 19 0.97 -14.50 -8.84
C GLY A 19 -0.47 -14.12 -9.24
N ARG A 20 -0.91 -12.91 -8.87
CA ARG A 20 -2.20 -12.36 -9.31
C ARG A 20 -2.01 -11.53 -10.58
N ARG A 21 -2.66 -11.92 -11.66
CA ARG A 21 -2.37 -11.48 -13.04
C ARG A 21 -3.06 -10.16 -13.45
N PHE A 22 -3.12 -9.18 -12.56
CA PHE A 22 -3.64 -7.85 -12.91
C PHE A 22 -2.66 -7.14 -13.84
N LYS A 23 -3.13 -6.71 -15.02
CA LYS A 23 -2.29 -6.06 -16.03
C LYS A 23 -2.27 -4.55 -15.84
N SER A 24 -1.08 -3.97 -16.01
CA SER A 24 -0.85 -2.53 -15.88
C SER A 24 0.01 -2.03 -17.03
N LYS A 25 -0.39 -0.92 -17.65
CA LYS A 25 0.39 -0.20 -18.68
C LYS A 25 0.42 1.29 -18.33
N PRO A 26 1.60 1.90 -18.15
CA PRO A 26 1.67 3.33 -17.92
C PRO A 26 1.33 4.10 -19.20
N LYS A 27 0.82 5.33 -19.03
CA LYS A 27 0.85 6.32 -20.12
C LYS A 27 2.31 6.71 -20.41
N GLU A 28 2.56 7.36 -21.53
CA GLU A 28 3.90 7.86 -21.85
C GLU A 28 4.45 8.71 -20.69
N GLY A 29 5.69 8.40 -20.26
CA GLY A 29 6.33 9.02 -19.09
C GLY A 29 5.76 8.62 -17.71
N GLY A 30 4.77 7.71 -17.66
CA GLY A 30 4.15 7.26 -16.42
C GLY A 30 4.93 6.14 -15.71
N GLN A 31 4.79 6.07 -14.38
CA GLN A 31 5.40 5.03 -13.56
C GLN A 31 4.56 3.75 -13.52
N ASN A 32 5.23 2.60 -13.50
CA ASN A 32 4.60 1.31 -13.32
C ASN A 32 5.46 0.42 -12.41
N PHE A 33 4.86 -0.02 -11.30
CA PHE A 33 5.53 -0.85 -10.30
C PHE A 33 5.04 -2.31 -10.28
N ASN A 34 4.26 -2.74 -11.29
CA ASN A 34 3.61 -4.06 -11.34
C ASN A 34 4.56 -5.26 -11.18
N ASN A 35 5.81 -5.11 -11.66
CA ASN A 35 6.82 -6.17 -11.67
C ASN A 35 7.77 -6.10 -10.47
N MET A 36 7.46 -5.27 -9.48
CA MET A 36 8.24 -5.10 -8.25
C MET A 36 7.39 -5.47 -7.05
N PHE A 37 8.05 -5.91 -5.97
CA PHE A 37 7.45 -5.95 -4.64
C PHE A 37 8.32 -5.12 -3.70
N PHE A 38 7.68 -4.50 -2.72
CA PHE A 38 8.37 -3.71 -1.70
C PHE A 38 7.99 -4.24 -0.34
N GLY A 39 8.96 -4.35 0.56
CA GLY A 39 8.72 -4.77 1.92
C GLY A 39 9.81 -4.28 2.85
N THR A 40 9.47 -4.16 4.13
CA THR A 40 10.44 -3.75 5.16
C THR A 40 11.34 -4.90 5.60
N ASP A 41 11.02 -6.15 5.20
CA ASP A 41 11.75 -7.37 5.55
C ASP A 41 12.13 -7.41 7.04
N LEU A 42 11.11 -7.40 7.91
CA LEU A 42 11.31 -7.34 9.35
C LEU A 42 12.15 -8.53 9.82
N GLN A 43 13.23 -8.21 10.53
CA GLN A 43 14.14 -9.19 11.13
C GLN A 43 13.82 -9.35 12.62
N GLU A 44 14.43 -10.34 13.28
CA GLU A 44 14.23 -10.60 14.71
C GLU A 44 14.35 -9.34 15.58
N LYS A 45 15.36 -8.50 15.35
CA LYS A 45 15.52 -7.22 16.06
C LYS A 45 14.29 -6.31 15.96
N ASN A 46 13.59 -6.32 14.83
CA ASN A 46 12.39 -5.52 14.63
C ASN A 46 11.17 -6.13 15.33
N ILE A 47 11.16 -7.45 15.50
CA ILE A 47 10.13 -8.12 16.29
C ILE A 47 10.28 -7.78 17.77
N VAL A 48 11.52 -7.69 18.27
CA VAL A 48 11.81 -7.40 19.68
C VAL A 48 11.65 -5.91 20.01
N PHE A 49 12.16 -5.02 19.15
CA PHE A 49 12.26 -3.59 19.45
C PHE A 49 11.30 -2.69 18.65
N GLY A 50 10.47 -3.27 17.79
CA GLY A 50 9.59 -2.53 16.89
C GLY A 50 10.18 -2.32 15.49
N GLY A 51 9.28 -2.13 14.53
CA GLY A 51 9.57 -1.94 13.11
C GLY A 51 9.36 -0.52 12.62
N ALA A 52 8.84 0.39 13.45
CA ALA A 52 8.48 1.76 13.06
C ALA A 52 9.62 2.55 12.38
N ASP A 53 10.82 2.54 12.96
CA ASP A 53 11.98 3.23 12.37
C ASP A 53 12.37 2.64 11.00
N LYS A 54 12.29 1.31 10.87
CA LYS A 54 12.58 0.62 9.61
C LYS A 54 11.51 0.93 8.55
N LEU A 55 10.25 1.08 8.97
CA LEU A 55 9.19 1.53 8.08
C LEU A 55 9.43 2.97 7.61
N GLN A 56 9.81 3.88 8.52
CA GLN A 56 10.13 5.26 8.15
C GLN A 56 11.28 5.30 7.14
N GLN A 57 12.35 4.52 7.38
CA GLN A 57 13.47 4.39 6.44
C GLN A 57 12.99 3.88 5.07
N ALA A 58 12.17 2.82 5.04
CA ALA A 58 11.67 2.27 3.78
C ALA A 58 10.78 3.26 3.00
N ILE A 59 10.00 4.08 3.69
CA ILE A 59 9.21 5.16 3.08
C ILE A 59 10.15 6.22 2.49
N ASP A 60 11.14 6.67 3.26
CA ASP A 60 12.11 7.68 2.83
C ASP A 60 12.85 7.21 1.56
N GLU A 61 13.37 5.98 1.57
CA GLU A 61 14.06 5.35 0.44
C GLU A 61 13.14 5.17 -0.77
N ALA A 62 11.90 4.74 -0.57
CA ALA A 62 10.94 4.57 -1.66
C ALA A 62 10.63 5.90 -2.36
N ILE A 63 10.55 7.00 -1.60
CA ILE A 63 10.33 8.35 -2.15
C ILE A 63 11.56 8.83 -2.91
N GLU A 64 12.75 8.70 -2.31
CA GLU A 64 14.00 9.17 -2.93
C GLU A 64 14.33 8.41 -4.21
N ILE A 65 14.14 7.09 -4.23
CA ILE A 65 14.50 6.26 -5.39
C ILE A 65 13.44 6.35 -6.48
N PHE A 66 12.16 6.22 -6.12
CA PHE A 66 11.10 6.02 -7.11
C PHE A 66 10.26 7.26 -7.38
N HIS A 67 10.22 8.24 -6.48
CA HIS A 67 9.36 9.42 -6.58
C HIS A 67 7.89 9.08 -6.92
N PRO A 68 7.23 8.16 -6.18
CA PRO A 68 5.88 7.70 -6.53
C PRO A 68 4.83 8.77 -6.25
N LYS A 69 3.64 8.62 -6.85
CA LYS A 69 2.51 9.53 -6.58
C LYS A 69 1.86 9.33 -5.22
N ALA A 70 2.03 8.15 -4.63
CA ALA A 70 1.54 7.79 -3.31
C ALA A 70 2.29 6.56 -2.78
N ILE A 71 2.21 6.33 -1.48
CA ILE A 71 2.69 5.11 -0.82
C ILE A 71 1.56 4.45 -0.03
N GLY A 72 1.46 3.13 -0.13
CA GLY A 72 0.63 2.30 0.73
C GLY A 72 1.50 1.46 1.67
N VAL A 73 1.17 1.47 2.95
CA VAL A 73 1.80 0.65 3.99
C VAL A 73 0.80 -0.41 4.42
N TYR A 74 1.17 -1.68 4.28
CA TYR A 74 0.29 -2.82 4.54
C TYR A 74 0.80 -3.60 5.74
N ALA A 75 0.01 -3.62 6.83
CA ALA A 75 0.36 -4.39 8.01
C ALA A 75 0.34 -5.89 7.72
N THR A 76 1.28 -6.62 8.31
CA THR A 76 1.30 -8.09 8.37
C THR A 76 1.05 -8.57 9.79
N CYS A 77 0.90 -9.88 10.00
CA CYS A 77 0.60 -10.48 11.30
C CYS A 77 1.41 -9.91 12.49
N PRO A 78 2.75 -9.78 12.44
CA PRO A 78 3.51 -9.29 13.59
C PRO A 78 3.27 -7.82 13.92
N VAL A 79 2.92 -6.97 12.96
CA VAL A 79 2.85 -5.50 13.13
C VAL A 79 1.90 -5.13 14.28
N GLY A 80 0.68 -5.65 14.26
CA GLY A 80 -0.30 -5.38 15.31
C GLY A 80 0.03 -6.05 16.65
N LEU A 81 0.86 -7.09 16.66
CA LEU A 81 1.24 -7.83 17.88
C LEU A 81 2.42 -7.17 18.61
N ILE A 82 3.34 -6.58 17.86
CA ILE A 82 4.50 -5.85 18.42
C ILE A 82 4.17 -4.40 18.77
N GLY A 83 2.98 -3.92 18.40
CA GLY A 83 2.48 -2.59 18.76
C GLY A 83 2.97 -1.45 17.85
N ASP A 84 3.41 -1.75 16.63
CA ASP A 84 3.85 -0.74 15.67
C ASP A 84 2.66 0.13 15.20
N ASP A 85 2.73 1.44 15.44
CA ASP A 85 1.73 2.41 14.99
C ASP A 85 2.05 2.90 13.56
N ILE A 86 1.67 2.11 12.56
CA ILE A 86 1.86 2.47 11.15
C ILE A 86 1.04 3.70 10.70
N GLN A 87 -0.04 4.04 11.41
CA GLN A 87 -0.86 5.21 11.11
C GLN A 87 -0.11 6.49 11.47
N ALA A 88 0.52 6.51 12.65
CA ALA A 88 1.38 7.60 13.07
C ALA A 88 2.56 7.81 12.11
N VAL A 89 3.26 6.73 11.73
CA VAL A 89 4.39 6.79 10.77
C VAL A 89 3.93 7.33 9.41
N ALA A 90 2.79 6.84 8.89
CA ALA A 90 2.22 7.33 7.64
C ALA A 90 1.83 8.81 7.71
N ALA A 91 1.23 9.25 8.82
CA ALA A 91 0.82 10.65 9.02
C ALA A 91 2.02 11.61 9.07
N VAL A 92 3.08 11.24 9.80
CA VAL A 92 4.33 12.02 9.87
C VAL A 92 4.96 12.10 8.48
N SER A 93 5.08 10.97 7.79
CA SER A 93 5.66 10.91 6.44
C SER A 93 4.84 11.72 5.43
N ARG A 94 3.51 11.64 5.49
CA ARG A 94 2.60 12.42 4.62
C ARG A 94 2.83 13.91 4.81
N LYS A 95 3.00 14.37 6.05
CA LYS A 95 3.31 15.77 6.36
C LYS A 95 4.70 16.18 5.86
N LYS A 96 5.70 15.30 5.99
CA LYS A 96 7.09 15.53 5.55
C LYS A 96 7.21 15.67 4.03
N TYR A 97 6.54 14.80 3.28
CA TYR A 97 6.75 14.67 1.83
C TYR A 97 5.66 15.29 0.95
N GLY A 98 4.49 15.60 1.51
CA GLY A 98 3.40 16.24 0.76
C GLY A 98 2.71 15.34 -0.27
N ILE A 99 2.97 14.03 -0.27
CA ILE A 99 2.25 13.03 -1.07
C ILE A 99 1.36 12.17 -0.18
N PRO A 100 0.28 11.56 -0.70
CA PRO A 100 -0.53 10.61 0.05
C PRO A 100 0.29 9.41 0.53
N ILE A 101 0.23 9.13 1.83
CA ILE A 101 0.79 7.93 2.45
C ILE A 101 -0.33 7.31 3.28
N LEU A 102 -0.74 6.11 2.88
CA LEU A 102 -1.92 5.42 3.40
C LEU A 102 -1.48 4.18 4.17
N ALA A 103 -1.96 4.03 5.40
CA ALA A 103 -1.68 2.87 6.21
C ALA A 103 -2.92 1.97 6.30
N PHE A 104 -2.72 0.68 6.08
CA PHE A 104 -3.77 -0.34 6.08
C PHE A 104 -3.46 -1.34 7.19
N ASN A 105 -4.24 -1.31 8.27
CA ASN A 105 -4.16 -2.28 9.37
C ASN A 105 -4.85 -3.59 8.95
N CYS A 106 -4.24 -4.30 8.00
CA CYS A 106 -4.70 -5.53 7.37
C CYS A 106 -3.92 -6.77 7.84
N GLU A 107 -3.58 -6.84 9.12
CA GLU A 107 -2.92 -7.99 9.72
C GLU A 107 -3.68 -9.29 9.42
N GLY A 108 -2.96 -10.35 9.04
CA GLY A 108 -3.58 -11.55 8.46
C GLY A 108 -4.49 -12.36 9.38
N TYR A 109 -4.45 -12.09 10.69
CA TYR A 109 -5.37 -12.70 11.66
C TYR A 109 -6.72 -11.96 11.78
N LYS A 110 -6.87 -10.80 11.14
CA LYS A 110 -8.11 -10.02 11.22
C LYS A 110 -9.19 -10.61 10.33
N GLY A 111 -10.36 -10.82 10.94
CA GLY A 111 -11.48 -11.50 10.29
C GLY A 111 -11.19 -12.99 10.11
N VAL A 112 -11.79 -13.59 9.09
CA VAL A 112 -11.70 -15.04 8.85
C VAL A 112 -11.24 -15.41 7.44
N THR A 113 -11.25 -14.44 6.52
CA THR A 113 -10.86 -14.61 5.11
C THR A 113 -10.41 -13.27 4.53
N GLN A 114 -9.97 -13.30 3.26
CA GLN A 114 -9.64 -12.14 2.43
C GLN A 114 -10.73 -11.05 2.41
N SER A 115 -11.99 -11.42 2.69
CA SER A 115 -13.11 -10.48 2.79
C SER A 115 -12.86 -9.34 3.77
N ALA A 116 -12.21 -9.61 4.90
CA ALA A 116 -11.86 -8.57 5.86
C ALA A 116 -10.88 -7.55 5.27
N GLY A 117 -9.89 -8.03 4.51
CA GLY A 117 -8.96 -7.17 3.78
C GLY A 117 -9.66 -6.29 2.74
N HIS A 118 -10.67 -6.82 2.03
CA HIS A 118 -11.47 -6.00 1.10
C HIS A 118 -12.17 -4.85 1.83
N HIS A 119 -12.78 -5.09 2.99
CA HIS A 119 -13.45 -4.06 3.76
C HIS A 119 -12.46 -3.00 4.28
N ILE A 120 -11.33 -3.42 4.86
CA ILE A 120 -10.27 -2.51 5.35
C ILE A 120 -9.74 -1.61 4.23
N ALA A 121 -9.50 -2.18 3.05
CA ALA A 121 -9.05 -1.43 1.88
C ALA A 121 -10.10 -0.41 1.43
N ASN A 122 -11.37 -0.82 1.32
CA ASN A 122 -12.46 0.07 0.90
C ASN A 122 -12.65 1.25 1.85
N ASN A 123 -12.57 1.04 3.17
CA ASN A 123 -12.72 2.12 4.15
C ASN A 123 -11.66 3.20 3.95
N THR A 124 -10.40 2.79 3.79
CA THR A 124 -9.27 3.73 3.60
C THR A 124 -9.39 4.45 2.25
N VAL A 125 -9.66 3.72 1.18
CA VAL A 125 -9.82 4.29 -0.17
C VAL A 125 -10.99 5.29 -0.21
N MET A 126 -12.12 4.97 0.42
CA MET A 126 -13.28 5.84 0.44
C MET A 126 -13.03 7.11 1.24
N ASN A 127 -12.41 7.00 2.43
CA ASN A 127 -12.22 8.14 3.33
C ASN A 127 -11.09 9.07 2.87
N ASP A 128 -10.01 8.52 2.31
CA ASP A 128 -8.77 9.28 2.10
C ASP A 128 -8.45 9.55 0.62
N ILE A 129 -9.08 8.84 -0.32
CA ILE A 129 -8.77 8.96 -1.76
C ILE A 129 -9.98 9.45 -2.56
N ILE A 130 -11.11 8.75 -2.50
CA ILE A 130 -12.27 9.09 -3.33
C ILE A 130 -12.78 10.48 -2.94
N GLY A 131 -12.96 11.35 -3.94
CA GLY A 131 -13.40 12.74 -3.74
C GLY A 131 -12.27 13.77 -3.61
N THR A 132 -11.01 13.35 -3.49
CA THR A 132 -9.86 14.28 -3.42
C THR A 132 -9.44 14.85 -4.79
N GLY A 133 -9.90 14.23 -5.88
CA GLY A 133 -9.56 14.63 -7.24
C GLY A 133 -10.22 15.96 -7.65
N LYS A 134 -9.48 16.80 -8.39
CA LYS A 134 -9.97 18.08 -8.94
C LYS A 134 -10.45 17.99 -10.40
N GLY A 135 -10.60 16.76 -10.91
CA GLY A 135 -11.03 16.52 -12.28
C GLY A 135 -12.48 16.96 -12.50
N LYS A 136 -12.79 17.43 -13.71
CA LYS A 136 -14.17 17.69 -14.12
C LYS A 136 -14.79 16.42 -14.69
N TYR A 137 -16.03 16.14 -14.30
CA TYR A 137 -16.82 15.08 -14.92
C TYR A 137 -17.06 15.41 -16.40
N LYS A 138 -17.04 14.37 -17.23
CA LYS A 138 -17.46 14.44 -18.63
C LYS A 138 -18.87 13.90 -18.76
N GLU A 139 -19.58 14.30 -19.81
CA GLU A 139 -20.85 13.68 -20.16
C GLU A 139 -20.68 12.17 -20.34
N HIS A 140 -21.65 11.39 -19.86
CA HIS A 140 -21.63 9.91 -19.87
C HIS A 140 -20.43 9.26 -19.13
N SER A 141 -19.90 9.89 -18.09
CA SER A 141 -18.87 9.27 -17.24
C SER A 141 -19.45 8.15 -16.37
N VAL A 142 -18.80 6.98 -16.39
CA VAL A 142 -19.13 5.82 -15.54
C VAL A 142 -17.86 5.24 -14.92
N ASN A 143 -18.02 4.54 -13.79
CA ASN A 143 -16.95 3.77 -13.13
C ASN A 143 -17.29 2.28 -13.15
N LEU A 144 -16.30 1.43 -13.40
CA LEU A 144 -16.39 -0.01 -13.17
C LEU A 144 -15.83 -0.31 -11.77
N LEU A 145 -16.64 -0.89 -10.89
CA LEU A 145 -16.27 -1.18 -9.51
C LEU A 145 -16.05 -2.68 -9.32
N GLY A 146 -15.01 -3.03 -8.56
CA GLY A 146 -14.67 -4.44 -8.30
C GLY A 146 -14.01 -5.17 -9.48
N GLU A 147 -13.57 -4.42 -10.49
CA GLU A 147 -12.80 -4.93 -11.64
C GLU A 147 -11.30 -4.70 -11.42
N TYR A 148 -10.47 -5.68 -11.77
CA TYR A 148 -9.03 -5.70 -11.50
C TYR A 148 -8.15 -6.00 -12.72
N ASN A 149 -8.74 -6.07 -13.92
CA ASN A 149 -8.06 -6.28 -15.19
C ASN A 149 -7.19 -7.55 -15.18
N ILE A 150 -7.78 -8.67 -14.75
CA ILE A 150 -7.11 -9.97 -14.70
C ILE A 150 -6.94 -10.47 -16.12
N GLY A 151 -5.69 -10.67 -16.57
CA GLY A 151 -5.46 -11.19 -17.92
C GLY A 151 -5.85 -10.23 -19.06
N GLY A 152 -6.46 -9.07 -18.79
CA GLY A 152 -6.96 -8.15 -19.80
C GLY A 152 -8.48 -8.00 -19.85
N ASP A 153 -9.22 -8.55 -18.87
CA ASP A 153 -10.66 -8.34 -18.67
C ASP A 153 -11.02 -6.84 -18.62
#